data_AF-V4Q7I5-F1
#
_entry.id   AF-V4Q7I5-F1
#
_cell.length_a   1.000
_cell.length_b   1.000
_cell.length_c   1.000
_cell.angle_alpha   90.00
_cell.angle_beta   90.00
_cell.angle_gamma   90.00
#
_symmetry.space_group_name_H-M   'P 1'
#
loop_
_entity.id
_entity.type
_entity.pdbx_description
1 polymer ?
#
loop_
_entity_poly.entity_id
_entity_poly.type
_entity_poly.pdbx_seq_one_letter_code
_entity_poly.pdbx_strand_id
1 'polypeptide(L)'
;MSQYRLNLFIQPEHARRLDELAAKKGVSKSSIVAAALASWLSPDAGDQREAAIAKRLDRLSRQFERLERDQTIEIETLALFVRYFLTVSTPVPEAHQEAAKAQGKVRFEQFVEQLGRHLLRGRSLVRDVVEELHPDSPRMDEAALDEARERVS
;
A
#
# COMPACT_ATOMS: atom_id res chain seq x y z
N MET A 1 -8.25 19.00 -40.90
CA MET A 1 -7.58 20.13 -40.21
C MET A 1 -6.50 20.67 -41.15
N SER A 2 -6.43 21.98 -41.37
CA SER A 2 -5.34 22.55 -42.15
C SER A 2 -4.04 22.41 -41.35
N GLN A 3 -2.97 21.93 -42.02
CA GLN A 3 -1.66 21.82 -41.41
C GLN A 3 -0.85 23.07 -41.76
N TYR A 4 -0.29 23.74 -40.76
CA TYR A 4 0.58 24.89 -40.94
C TYR A 4 2.03 24.48 -40.65
N ARG A 5 2.95 24.78 -41.58
CA ARG A 5 4.37 24.42 -41.44
C ARG A 5 5.12 25.54 -40.72
N LEU A 6 5.69 25.22 -39.58
CA LEU A 6 6.59 26.09 -38.82
C LEU A 6 8.03 25.59 -38.96
N ASN A 7 8.96 26.49 -39.27
CA ASN A 7 10.40 26.22 -39.19
C ASN A 7 10.91 26.85 -37.89
N LEU A 8 11.38 26.03 -36.95
CA LEU A 8 11.82 26.44 -35.62
C LEU A 8 13.25 25.98 -35.40
N PHE A 9 14.03 26.78 -34.68
CA PHE A 9 15.35 26.37 -34.20
C PHE A 9 15.19 25.49 -32.96
N ILE A 10 15.82 24.30 -32.98
CA ILE A 10 15.86 23.41 -31.82
C ILE A 10 17.32 23.04 -31.56
N GLN A 11 17.67 22.87 -30.27
CA GLN A 11 19.00 22.42 -29.89
C GLN A 11 19.31 21.05 -30.52
N PRO A 12 20.53 20.80 -31.05
CA PRO A 12 20.86 19.53 -31.72
C PRO A 12 20.61 18.30 -30.85
N GLU A 13 20.82 18.42 -29.54
CA GLU A 13 20.54 17.36 -28.58
C GLU A 13 19.04 17.03 -28.50
N HIS A 14 18.17 18.04 -28.53
CA HIS A 14 16.72 17.83 -28.53
C HIS A 14 16.24 17.22 -29.85
N ALA A 15 16.86 17.59 -30.97
CA ALA A 15 16.59 16.96 -32.27
C ALA A 15 16.88 15.46 -32.21
N ARG A 16 18.04 15.07 -31.68
CA ARG A 16 18.43 13.66 -31.55
C ARG A 16 17.43 12.88 -30.70
N ARG A 17 17.07 13.41 -29.52
CA ARG A 17 16.08 12.77 -28.62
C ARG A 17 14.70 12.66 -29.25
N LEU A 18 14.28 13.66 -30.03
CA LEU A 18 13.01 13.63 -30.74
C LEU A 18 13.00 12.54 -31.82
N ASP A 19 14.13 12.34 -32.51
CA ASP A 19 14.29 11.31 -33.54
C ASP A 19 14.24 9.91 -32.94
N GLU A 20 14.97 9.69 -31.84
CA GLU A 20 14.94 8.44 -31.08
C GLU A 20 13.53 8.12 -30.57
N LEU A 21 12.83 9.12 -30.03
CA LEU A 21 11.47 8.96 -29.51
C LEU A 21 10.47 8.65 -30.63
N ALA A 22 10.58 9.33 -31.76
CA ALA A 22 9.77 9.09 -32.95
C ALA A 22 9.96 7.65 -33.47
N ALA A 23 11.22 7.20 -33.58
CA ALA A 23 11.55 5.84 -33.99
C ALA A 23 11.02 4.80 -33.00
N LYS A 24 11.24 5.01 -31.69
CA LYS A 24 10.79 4.10 -30.63
C LYS A 24 9.26 3.96 -30.57
N LYS A 25 8.53 5.05 -30.82
CA LYS A 25 7.06 5.07 -30.77
C LYS A 25 6.39 4.80 -32.12
N GLY A 26 7.14 4.74 -33.22
CA GLY A 26 6.59 4.53 -34.57
C GLY A 26 5.69 5.68 -35.05
N VAL A 27 5.94 6.92 -34.60
CA VAL A 27 5.13 8.11 -34.95
C VAL A 27 6.00 9.23 -35.52
N SER A 28 5.39 10.18 -36.23
CA SER A 28 6.13 11.30 -36.81
C SER A 28 6.58 12.32 -35.74
N LYS A 29 7.72 12.98 -35.98
CA LYS A 29 8.23 14.07 -35.13
C LYS A 29 7.18 15.18 -34.96
N SER A 30 6.50 15.55 -36.04
CA SER A 30 5.43 16.55 -36.04
C SER A 30 4.26 16.12 -35.15
N SER A 31 3.90 14.83 -35.13
CA SER A 31 2.86 14.32 -34.23
C SER A 31 3.26 14.43 -32.77
N ILE A 32 4.53 14.14 -32.44
CA ILE A 32 5.04 14.29 -31.06
C ILE A 32 5.02 15.75 -30.64
N VAL A 33 5.54 16.66 -31.48
CA VAL A 33 5.58 18.09 -31.17
C VAL A 33 4.17 18.67 -31.07
N ALA A 34 3.25 18.29 -31.95
CA ALA A 34 1.85 18.71 -31.88
C ALA A 34 1.18 18.24 -30.57
N ALA A 35 1.39 16.98 -30.17
CA ALA A 35 0.86 16.44 -28.93
C ALA A 35 1.47 17.13 -27.70
N ALA A 36 2.77 17.37 -27.70
CA ALA A 36 3.46 18.09 -26.63
C ALA A 36 2.97 19.53 -26.50
N LEU A 37 2.81 20.23 -27.63
CA LEU A 37 2.30 21.60 -27.67
C LEU A 37 0.84 21.68 -27.22
N ALA A 38 -0.01 20.75 -27.67
CA ALA A 38 -1.39 20.66 -27.22
C ALA A 38 -1.48 20.38 -25.71
N SER A 39 -0.62 19.51 -25.18
CA SER A 39 -0.53 19.25 -23.74
C SER A 39 -0.03 20.46 -22.96
N TRP A 40 0.91 21.25 -23.52
CA TRP A 40 1.47 22.43 -22.88
C TRP A 40 0.49 23.61 -22.85
N LEU A 41 -0.30 23.77 -23.92
CA LEU A 41 -1.28 24.85 -24.06
C LEU A 41 -2.63 24.52 -23.40
N SER A 42 -2.81 23.30 -22.88
CA SER A 42 -4.03 22.94 -22.16
C SER A 42 -4.03 23.58 -20.77
N PRO A 43 -4.99 24.45 -20.43
CA PRO A 43 -5.10 25.10 -19.12
C PRO A 43 -5.19 24.11 -17.95
N ASP A 44 -5.67 22.91 -18.22
CA ASP A 44 -6.05 21.92 -17.21
C ASP A 44 -4.94 20.91 -16.87
N ALA A 45 -3.92 20.75 -17.73
CA ALA A 45 -3.03 19.60 -17.61
C ALA A 45 -2.08 19.68 -16.40
N GLY A 46 -1.70 20.88 -15.97
CA GLY A 46 -0.93 21.11 -14.76
C GLY A 46 -1.80 20.96 -13.51
N ASP A 47 -2.87 21.75 -13.45
CA ASP A 47 -3.79 21.82 -12.32
C ASP A 47 -4.43 20.47 -11.99
N GLN A 48 -4.84 19.68 -13.00
CA GLN A 48 -5.40 18.35 -12.77
C GLN A 48 -4.37 17.37 -12.20
N ARG A 49 -3.10 17.46 -12.62
CA ARG A 49 -2.03 16.61 -12.10
C ARG A 49 -1.71 16.98 -10.65
N GLU A 50 -1.62 18.28 -10.36
CA GLU A 50 -1.38 18.77 -9.00
C GLU A 50 -2.54 18.41 -8.07
N ALA A 51 -3.79 18.58 -8.51
CA ALA A 51 -4.97 18.16 -7.76
C ALA A 51 -5.01 16.64 -7.51
N ALA A 52 -4.64 15.82 -8.49
CA ALA A 52 -4.56 14.37 -8.31
C ALA A 52 -3.46 13.97 -7.30
N ILE A 53 -2.32 14.64 -7.31
CA ILE A 53 -1.24 14.44 -6.34
C ILE A 53 -1.72 14.85 -4.94
N ALA A 54 -2.31 16.04 -4.79
CA ALA A 54 -2.85 16.53 -3.53
C ALA A 54 -3.89 15.56 -2.94
N LYS A 55 -4.82 15.05 -3.76
CA LYS A 55 -5.80 14.04 -3.33
C LYS A 55 -5.16 12.73 -2.87
N ARG A 56 -4.08 12.30 -3.54
CA ARG A 56 -3.35 11.09 -3.13
C ARG A 56 -2.61 11.31 -1.82
N LEU A 57 -2.04 12.50 -1.61
CA LEU A 57 -1.39 12.87 -0.34
C LEU A 57 -2.40 12.94 0.80
N ASP A 58 -3.56 13.56 0.61
CA ASP A 58 -4.64 13.57 1.61
C ASP A 58 -5.08 12.16 2.00
N ARG A 59 -5.25 11.27 1.01
CA ARG A 59 -5.54 9.86 1.28
C ARG A 59 -4.46 9.18 2.10
N LEU A 60 -3.18 9.41 1.79
CA LEU A 60 -2.07 8.85 2.56
C LEU A 60 -2.06 9.38 4.00
N SER A 61 -2.27 10.68 4.20
CA SER A 61 -2.36 11.28 5.54
C SER A 61 -3.45 10.62 6.39
N ARG A 62 -4.66 10.45 5.84
CA ARG A 62 -5.74 9.75 6.56
C ARG A 62 -5.42 8.30 6.87
N GLN A 63 -4.70 7.61 5.97
CA GLN A 63 -4.23 6.25 6.23
C GLN A 63 -3.21 6.21 7.38
N PHE A 64 -2.31 7.20 7.45
CA PHE A 64 -1.36 7.32 8.56
C PHE A 64 -2.02 7.64 9.89
N GLU A 65 -2.99 8.57 9.91
CA GLU A 65 -3.76 8.88 11.13
C GLU A 65 -4.51 7.65 11.66
N ARG A 66 -5.06 6.82 10.76
CA ARG A 66 -5.69 5.56 11.15
C ARG A 66 -4.65 4.57 11.70
N LEU A 67 -3.50 4.43 11.03
CA LEU A 67 -2.42 3.55 11.48
C LEU A 67 -1.90 3.97 12.86
N GLU A 68 -1.74 5.26 13.12
CA GLU A 68 -1.31 5.79 14.42
C GLU A 68 -2.32 5.44 15.53
N ARG A 69 -3.62 5.56 15.23
CA ARG A 69 -4.68 5.14 16.16
C ARG A 69 -4.64 3.65 16.43
N ASP A 70 -4.58 2.84 15.37
CA ASP A 70 -4.57 1.38 15.47
C ASP A 70 -3.31 0.93 16.25
N GLN A 71 -2.16 1.56 16.02
CA GLN A 71 -0.91 1.32 16.75
C GLN A 71 -1.03 1.66 18.24
N THR A 72 -1.71 2.76 18.58
CA THR A 72 -1.97 3.15 19.97
C THR A 72 -2.83 2.11 20.67
N ILE A 73 -3.90 1.65 20.01
CA ILE A 73 -4.79 0.60 20.52
C ILE A 73 -4.01 -0.72 20.74
N GLU A 74 -3.14 -1.09 19.81
CA GLU A 74 -2.27 -2.28 19.96
C GLU A 74 -1.34 -2.17 21.17
N ILE A 75 -0.71 -0.99 21.37
CA ILE A 75 0.19 -0.75 22.51
C ILE A 75 -0.58 -0.85 23.83
N GLU A 76 -1.75 -0.22 23.92
CA GLU A 76 -2.60 -0.29 25.12
C GLU A 76 -3.05 -1.72 25.40
N THR A 77 -3.48 -2.45 24.36
CA THR A 77 -3.91 -3.85 24.46
C THR A 77 -2.77 -4.74 24.94
N LEU A 78 -1.57 -4.58 24.40
CA LEU A 78 -0.40 -5.34 24.82
C LEU A 78 -0.02 -5.03 26.28
N ALA A 79 -0.08 -3.76 26.68
CA ALA A 79 0.18 -3.36 28.06
C ALA A 79 -0.83 -4.01 29.03
N LEU A 80 -2.12 -4.01 28.68
CA LEU A 80 -3.16 -4.69 29.45
C LEU A 80 -2.93 -6.20 29.53
N PHE A 81 -2.55 -6.83 28.41
CA PHE A 81 -2.23 -8.25 28.37
C PHE A 81 -1.03 -8.59 29.27
N VAL A 82 0.07 -7.83 29.20
CA VAL A 82 1.26 -8.04 30.05
C VAL A 82 0.90 -7.86 31.53
N ARG A 83 0.13 -6.82 31.87
CA ARG A 83 -0.34 -6.60 33.24
C ARG A 83 -1.18 -7.77 33.74
N TYR A 84 -2.14 -8.22 32.93
CA TYR A 84 -2.96 -9.37 33.25
C TYR A 84 -2.08 -10.61 33.46
N PHE A 85 -1.21 -10.92 32.50
CA PHE A 85 -0.29 -12.06 32.55
C PHE A 85 0.53 -12.07 33.85
N LEU A 86 1.14 -10.95 34.25
CA LEU A 86 1.90 -10.85 35.49
C LEU A 86 1.04 -10.94 36.76
N THR A 87 -0.25 -10.61 36.67
CA THR A 87 -1.19 -10.67 37.80
C THR A 87 -1.68 -12.10 38.07
N VAL A 88 -2.01 -12.85 37.02
CA VAL A 88 -2.55 -14.23 37.16
C VAL A 88 -1.49 -15.33 37.05
N SER A 89 -0.32 -15.06 36.48
CA SER A 89 0.72 -16.09 36.37
C SER A 89 1.27 -16.45 37.75
N THR A 90 1.07 -17.72 38.13
CA THR A 90 1.66 -18.25 39.36
C THR A 90 3.18 -18.24 39.24
N PRO A 91 3.92 -17.67 40.20
CA PRO A 91 5.37 -17.64 40.15
C PRO A 91 5.94 -19.06 40.18
N VAL A 92 6.93 -19.33 39.32
CA VAL A 92 7.59 -20.63 39.26
C VAL A 92 8.57 -20.75 40.45
N PRO A 93 8.52 -21.85 41.22
CA PRO A 93 9.49 -22.09 42.29
C PRO A 93 10.93 -22.02 41.77
N GLU A 94 11.86 -21.47 42.58
CA GLU A 94 13.25 -21.25 42.18
C GLU A 94 13.91 -22.51 41.60
N ALA A 95 13.68 -23.67 42.22
CA ALA A 95 14.21 -24.97 41.79
C ALA A 95 13.77 -25.38 40.37
N HIS A 96 12.70 -24.80 39.83
CA HIS A 96 12.16 -25.10 38.51
C HIS A 96 12.29 -23.96 37.51
N GLN A 97 12.90 -22.82 37.90
CA GLN A 97 12.98 -21.65 37.03
C GLN A 97 13.75 -21.93 35.73
N GLU A 98 14.91 -22.60 35.81
CA GLU A 98 15.72 -22.90 34.61
C GLU A 98 14.99 -23.85 33.66
N ALA A 99 14.30 -24.86 34.19
CA ALA A 99 13.47 -25.75 33.39
C ALA A 99 12.29 -25.02 32.73
N ALA A 100 11.62 -24.12 33.47
CA ALA A 100 10.52 -23.32 32.93
C ALA A 100 10.99 -22.32 31.86
N LYS A 101 12.15 -21.67 32.05
CA LYS A 101 12.76 -20.79 31.04
C LYS A 101 13.11 -21.56 29.78
N ALA A 102 13.75 -22.72 29.91
CA ALA A 102 14.10 -23.58 28.78
C ALA A 102 12.85 -24.01 27.99
N GLN A 103 11.79 -24.42 28.69
CA GLN A 103 10.54 -24.79 28.06
C GLN A 103 9.85 -23.60 27.39
N GLY A 104 9.88 -22.41 28.02
CA GLY A 104 9.35 -21.17 27.45
C GLY A 104 10.06 -20.81 26.15
N LYS A 105 11.38 -20.92 26.09
CA LYS A 105 12.17 -20.68 24.88
C LYS A 105 11.76 -21.61 23.74
N VAL A 106 11.65 -22.92 24.01
CA VAL A 106 11.23 -23.90 22.99
C VAL A 106 9.83 -23.59 22.46
N ARG A 107 8.88 -23.27 23.35
CA ARG A 107 7.51 -22.91 22.94
C ARG A 107 7.50 -21.64 22.09
N PHE A 108 8.30 -20.64 22.45
CA PHE A 108 8.38 -19.39 21.71
C PHE A 108 8.97 -19.61 20.31
N GLU A 109 10.04 -20.39 20.18
CA GLU A 109 10.63 -20.75 18.89
C GLU A 109 9.62 -21.45 17.97
N GLN A 110 8.86 -22.41 18.51
CA GLN A 110 7.79 -23.08 17.77
C GLN A 110 6.68 -22.12 17.32
N PHE A 111 6.28 -21.19 18.19
CA PHE A 111 5.31 -20.15 17.85
C PHE A 111 5.83 -19.26 16.71
N VAL A 112 7.08 -18.77 16.80
CA VAL A 112 7.68 -17.93 15.76
C VAL A 112 7.76 -18.66 14.43
N GLU A 113 8.11 -19.94 14.43
CA GLU A 113 8.14 -20.77 13.23
C GLU A 113 6.74 -20.93 12.61
N GLN A 114 5.72 -21.18 13.43
CA GLN A 114 4.33 -21.28 12.98
C GLN A 114 3.83 -19.95 12.41
N LEU A 115 4.10 -18.83 13.11
CA LEU A 115 3.74 -17.49 12.65
C LEU A 115 4.43 -17.16 11.33
N GLY A 116 5.74 -17.45 11.21
CA GLY A 116 6.49 -17.25 9.97
C GLY A 116 5.89 -18.05 8.80
N ARG A 117 5.53 -19.32 9.03
CA ARG A 117 4.83 -20.14 8.02
C ARG A 117 3.46 -19.57 7.65
N HIS A 118 2.72 -19.01 8.60
CA HIS A 118 1.42 -18.39 8.35
C HIS A 118 1.56 -17.13 7.49
N LEU A 119 2.49 -16.23 7.84
CA LEU A 119 2.75 -15.00 7.10
C LEU A 119 3.23 -15.26 5.67
N LEU A 120 4.11 -16.25 5.47
CA LEU A 120 4.59 -16.64 4.12
C LEU A 120 3.47 -17.17 3.21
N ARG A 121 2.38 -17.66 3.77
CA ARG A 121 1.20 -18.10 3.01
C ARG A 121 0.28 -16.94 2.60
N GLY A 122 0.60 -15.69 3.01
CA GLY A 122 -0.16 -14.49 2.66
C GLY A 122 -1.52 -14.39 3.35
N ARG A 123 -1.80 -15.22 4.38
CA ARG A 123 -3.06 -15.20 5.11
C ARG A 123 -2.98 -14.24 6.29
N SER A 124 -3.97 -13.36 6.40
CA SER A 124 -4.11 -12.47 7.56
C SER A 124 -4.79 -13.25 8.68
N LEU A 125 -4.09 -13.46 9.80
CA LEU A 125 -4.67 -14.10 10.97
C LEU A 125 -5.91 -13.35 11.47
N VAL A 126 -5.88 -12.00 11.40
CA VAL A 126 -7.03 -11.16 11.76
C VAL A 126 -8.23 -11.46 10.86
N ARG A 127 -7.99 -11.65 9.56
CA ARG A 127 -9.04 -12.00 8.61
C ARG A 127 -9.61 -13.39 8.90
N ASP A 128 -8.76 -14.38 9.13
CA ASP A 128 -9.18 -15.76 9.44
C ASP A 128 -10.06 -15.79 10.71
N VAL A 129 -9.68 -15.03 11.75
CA VAL A 129 -10.46 -14.92 13.00
C VAL A 129 -11.79 -14.19 12.79
N VAL A 130 -11.81 -13.11 11.99
CA VAL A 130 -13.06 -12.39 11.68
C VAL A 130 -14.02 -13.28 10.88
N GLU A 131 -13.51 -14.06 9.91
CA GLU A 131 -14.31 -15.02 9.14
C GLU A 131 -14.86 -16.17 10.04
N GLU A 132 -14.09 -16.62 11.04
CA GLU A 132 -14.55 -17.63 12.01
C GLU A 132 -15.62 -17.10 12.98
N LEU A 133 -15.48 -15.85 13.43
CA LEU A 133 -16.44 -15.21 14.33
C LEU A 133 -17.73 -14.75 13.61
N HIS A 134 -17.64 -14.49 12.30
CA HIS A 134 -18.75 -14.00 11.47
C HIS A 134 -18.86 -14.77 10.15
N PRO A 135 -19.27 -16.05 10.16
CA PRO A 135 -19.29 -16.90 8.96
C PRO A 135 -20.28 -16.44 7.88
N ASP A 136 -21.30 -15.64 8.24
CA ASP A 136 -22.33 -15.13 7.32
C ASP A 136 -22.06 -13.70 6.82
N SER A 137 -20.94 -13.09 7.18
CA SER A 137 -20.57 -11.76 6.67
C SER A 137 -20.07 -11.87 5.22
N PRO A 138 -20.51 -11.02 4.27
CA PRO A 138 -20.03 -11.06 2.90
C PRO A 138 -18.51 -10.97 2.92
N ARG A 139 -17.85 -11.90 2.20
CA ARG A 139 -16.39 -11.98 2.15
C ARG A 139 -15.85 -10.59 1.86
N MET A 140 -14.90 -10.10 2.66
CA MET A 140 -14.41 -8.72 2.50
C MET A 140 -13.88 -8.43 1.09
N ASP A 141 -13.43 -9.47 0.37
CA ASP A 141 -13.08 -9.37 -1.05
C ASP A 141 -14.31 -9.16 -1.95
N GLU A 142 -15.45 -9.83 -1.71
CA GLU A 142 -16.70 -9.61 -2.44
C GLU A 142 -17.28 -8.23 -2.15
N ALA A 143 -17.28 -7.78 -0.89
CA ALA A 143 -17.74 -6.44 -0.52
C ALA A 143 -16.87 -5.33 -1.15
N ALA A 144 -15.54 -5.51 -1.18
CA ALA A 144 -14.63 -4.58 -1.84
C ALA A 144 -14.74 -4.61 -3.37
N LEU A 145 -15.05 -5.77 -3.97
CA LEU A 145 -15.29 -5.92 -5.40
C LEU A 145 -16.65 -5.33 -5.83
N ASP A 146 -17.68 -5.44 -4.99
CA ASP A 146 -19.00 -4.85 -5.22
C ASP A 146 -18.97 -3.32 -5.06
N GLU A 147 -18.29 -2.78 -4.05
CA GLU A 147 -18.04 -1.33 -3.97
C GLU A 147 -17.26 -0.80 -5.18
N ALA A 148 -16.32 -1.59 -5.71
CA ALA A 148 -15.56 -1.22 -6.90
C ALA A 148 -16.42 -1.28 -8.18
N ARG A 149 -17.39 -2.21 -8.26
CA ARG A 149 -18.34 -2.31 -9.36
C ARG A 149 -19.40 -1.21 -9.34
N GLU A 150 -19.91 -0.85 -8.16
CA GLU A 150 -20.88 0.24 -8.00
C GLU A 150 -20.27 1.62 -8.34
N ARG A 151 -18.97 1.82 -8.11
CA ARG A 151 -18.29 3.08 -8.49
C ARG A 151 -18.00 3.22 -9.98
N VAL A 152 -18.21 2.17 -10.78
CA VAL A 152 -17.92 2.12 -12.22
C VAL A 152 -19.22 2.09 -13.05
N SER A 153 -20.38 1.84 -12.43
CA SER A 153 -21.71 1.97 -13.04
C SER A 153 -22.30 3.36 -12.87
#